data_AF-A0A7X8Z8G5-F1
#
_entry.id   AF-A0A7X8Z8G5-F1
#
_cell.length_a   1.000
_cell.length_b   1.000
_cell.length_c   1.000
_cell.angle_alpha   90.00
_cell.angle_beta   90.00
_cell.angle_gamma   90.00
#
_symmetry.space_group_name_H-M   'P 1'
#
loop_
_entity.id
_entity.type
_entity.pdbx_description
1 polymer ?
#
loop_
_entity_poly.entity_id
_entity_poly.type
_entity_poly.pdbx_seq_one_letter_code
_entity_poly.pdbx_strand_id
1 'polypeptide(L)'
;MTETVTYPLDQNKVYTSMDELTLDTEDGPKTMKMGVWINYDPIRIHKMIVREKILQVDQFELLRPLESKLRRADPDYYKKFVGLGLVIDYPGYSSGIVAKIPFENDPVGFYKWWRKGKNEHKVYLSLGRKIQLFQKVALMDRKMILKKDLDFLRAH
;
A
#
# COMPACT_ATOMS: atom_id res chain seq x y z
N MET A 1 -14.18 -43.73 0.09
CA MET A 1 -13.29 -42.64 -0.34
C MET A 1 -13.99 -41.35 0.04
N THR A 2 -13.49 -40.62 1.04
CA THR A 2 -14.06 -39.32 1.41
C THR A 2 -13.69 -38.34 0.32
N GLU A 3 -14.67 -37.81 -0.42
CA GLU A 3 -14.44 -36.70 -1.33
C GLU A 3 -13.87 -35.52 -0.52
N THR A 4 -12.67 -35.08 -0.88
CA THR A 4 -12.07 -33.90 -0.29
C THR A 4 -12.89 -32.71 -0.78
N VAL A 5 -13.76 -32.18 0.07
CA VAL A 5 -14.53 -30.97 -0.24
C VAL A 5 -13.56 -29.82 -0.46
N THR A 6 -13.52 -29.28 -1.68
CA THR A 6 -12.69 -28.13 -2.04
C THR A 6 -13.56 -26.88 -2.09
N TYR A 7 -12.99 -25.76 -1.64
CA TYR A 7 -13.64 -24.45 -1.62
C TYR A 7 -12.86 -23.50 -2.52
N PRO A 8 -12.97 -23.64 -3.85
CA PRO A 8 -12.25 -22.79 -4.77
C PRO A 8 -12.66 -21.33 -4.62
N LEU A 9 -11.82 -20.43 -5.11
CA LEU A 9 -12.11 -19.01 -5.18
C LEU A 9 -13.32 -18.74 -6.10
N ASP A 10 -14.36 -18.13 -5.55
CA ASP A 10 -15.48 -17.57 -6.29
C ASP A 10 -15.32 -16.04 -6.38
N GLN A 11 -14.99 -15.55 -7.58
CA GLN A 11 -14.75 -14.11 -7.80
C GLN A 11 -16.03 -13.27 -7.66
N ASN A 12 -17.22 -13.87 -7.69
CA ASN A 12 -18.50 -13.16 -7.56
C ASN A 12 -18.98 -13.12 -6.10
N LYS A 13 -18.35 -13.87 -5.20
CA LYS A 13 -18.71 -13.93 -3.79
C LYS A 13 -17.97 -12.87 -2.99
N VAL A 14 -18.70 -12.18 -2.11
CA VAL A 14 -18.10 -11.38 -1.03
C VAL A 14 -17.86 -12.30 0.17
N TYR A 15 -16.59 -12.59 0.45
CA TYR A 15 -16.21 -13.47 1.56
C TYR A 15 -16.29 -12.75 2.91
N THR A 16 -16.77 -13.46 3.92
CA THR A 16 -16.81 -13.08 5.34
C THR A 16 -15.77 -13.86 6.13
N SER A 17 -15.59 -13.53 7.40
CA SER A 17 -14.58 -14.18 8.25
C SER A 17 -14.76 -15.70 8.39
N MET A 18 -15.99 -16.20 8.25
CA MET A 18 -16.35 -17.60 8.44
C MET A 18 -16.31 -18.42 7.15
N ASP A 19 -16.23 -17.78 5.99
CA ASP A 19 -16.16 -18.47 4.71
C ASP A 19 -14.83 -19.21 4.55
N GLU A 20 -14.89 -20.40 3.96
CA GLU A 20 -13.73 -21.23 3.66
C GLU A 20 -13.20 -20.94 2.26
N LEU A 21 -11.87 -20.96 2.13
CA LEU A 21 -11.17 -20.79 0.87
C LEU A 21 -10.01 -21.78 0.82
N THR A 22 -9.89 -22.48 -0.30
CA THR A 22 -8.76 -23.37 -0.61
C THR A 22 -7.72 -22.62 -1.42
N LEU A 23 -6.48 -22.55 -0.92
CA LEU A 23 -5.33 -21.96 -1.61
C LEU A 23 -4.14 -22.91 -1.59
N ASP A 24 -3.36 -22.91 -2.68
CA ASP A 24 -2.11 -23.67 -2.75
C ASP A 24 -1.06 -23.10 -1.79
N THR A 25 -0.44 -23.95 -0.97
CA THR A 25 0.67 -23.60 -0.08
C THR A 25 1.90 -24.45 -0.40
N GLU A 26 3.02 -24.20 0.27
CA GLU A 26 4.24 -25.02 0.11
C GLU A 26 3.99 -26.50 0.46
N ASP A 27 3.07 -26.78 1.39
CA ASP A 27 2.67 -28.14 1.78
C ASP A 27 1.52 -28.70 0.91
N GLY A 28 1.17 -28.02 -0.19
CA GLY A 28 0.01 -28.35 -1.04
C GLY A 28 -1.25 -27.54 -0.72
N PRO A 29 -2.40 -27.87 -1.33
CA PRO A 29 -3.66 -27.14 -1.15
C PRO A 29 -4.14 -27.21 0.31
N LYS A 30 -4.40 -26.06 0.92
CA LYS A 30 -5.02 -25.97 2.26
C LYS A 30 -6.35 -25.25 2.16
N THR A 31 -7.35 -25.76 2.87
CA THR A 31 -8.64 -25.08 3.10
C THR A 31 -8.62 -24.45 4.48
N MET A 32 -8.86 -23.15 4.56
CA MET A 32 -9.01 -22.45 5.84
C MET A 32 -10.12 -21.41 5.76
N LYS A 33 -10.65 -21.03 6.92
CA LYS A 33 -11.52 -19.86 7.02
C LYS A 33 -10.77 -18.58 6.66
N MET A 34 -11.45 -17.61 6.05
CA MET A 34 -10.84 -16.34 5.66
C MET A 34 -10.27 -15.56 6.85
N GLY A 35 -10.92 -15.63 8.02
CA GLY A 35 -10.38 -15.07 9.25
C GLY A 35 -9.02 -15.67 9.66
N VAL A 36 -8.74 -16.93 9.28
CA VAL A 36 -7.45 -17.59 9.50
C VAL A 36 -6.45 -17.18 8.41
N TRP A 37 -6.88 -17.13 7.14
CA TRP A 37 -6.03 -16.74 6.02
C TRP A 37 -5.39 -15.36 6.20
N ILE A 38 -6.14 -14.37 6.70
CA ILE A 38 -5.60 -13.02 6.94
C ILE A 38 -4.53 -12.96 8.04
N ASN A 39 -4.37 -14.03 8.83
CA ASN A 39 -3.27 -14.18 9.80
C ASN A 39 -2.13 -15.03 9.25
N TYR A 40 -2.46 -16.07 8.48
CA TYR A 40 -1.48 -17.01 7.92
C TYR A 40 -0.65 -16.39 6.80
N ASP A 41 -1.29 -15.73 5.82
CA ASP A 41 -0.61 -15.08 4.70
C ASP A 41 -1.30 -13.75 4.35
N PRO A 42 -1.15 -12.71 5.20
CA PRO A 42 -1.83 -11.43 5.00
C PRO A 42 -1.41 -10.76 3.69
N ILE A 43 -0.16 -10.92 3.25
CA ILE A 43 0.36 -10.25 2.05
C ILE A 43 -0.29 -10.83 0.79
N ARG A 44 -0.38 -12.16 0.68
CA ARG A 44 -1.05 -12.79 -0.47
C ARG A 44 -2.51 -12.42 -0.53
N ILE A 45 -3.24 -12.54 0.59
CA ILE A 45 -4.66 -12.19 0.63
C ILE A 45 -4.87 -10.73 0.21
N HIS A 46 -4.04 -9.83 0.71
CA HIS A 46 -4.13 -8.43 0.32
C HIS A 46 -3.83 -8.21 -1.18
N LYS A 47 -2.81 -8.88 -1.75
CA LYS A 47 -2.54 -8.82 -3.21
C LYS A 47 -3.72 -9.31 -4.04
N MET A 48 -4.36 -10.41 -3.65
CA MET A 48 -5.54 -10.96 -4.31
C MET A 48 -6.69 -9.95 -4.34
N ILE A 49 -6.87 -9.18 -3.26
CA ILE A 49 -7.90 -8.13 -3.15
C ILE A 49 -7.54 -6.91 -3.99
N VAL A 50 -6.38 -6.28 -3.75
CA VAL A 50 -6.12 -4.92 -4.28
C VAL A 50 -5.42 -4.91 -5.64
N ARG A 51 -4.54 -5.89 -5.90
CA ARG A 51 -3.68 -5.90 -7.09
C ARG A 51 -4.27 -6.77 -8.18
N GLU A 52 -4.65 -7.99 -7.83
CA GLU A 52 -5.20 -8.98 -8.76
C GLU A 52 -6.71 -8.79 -8.95
N LYS A 53 -7.40 -8.25 -7.93
CA LYS A 53 -8.86 -7.99 -7.93
C LYS A 53 -9.69 -9.26 -8.17
N ILE A 54 -9.21 -10.38 -7.64
CA ILE A 54 -9.86 -11.69 -7.79
C ILE A 54 -10.59 -12.14 -6.51
N LEU A 55 -10.35 -11.47 -5.39
CA LEU A 55 -10.94 -11.79 -4.10
C LEU A 55 -11.72 -10.59 -3.56
N GLN A 56 -13.03 -10.75 -3.41
CA GLN A 56 -13.89 -9.77 -2.78
C GLN A 56 -14.15 -10.18 -1.32
N VAL A 57 -14.02 -9.24 -0.39
CA VAL A 57 -14.20 -9.52 1.04
C VAL A 57 -15.04 -8.45 1.71
N ASP A 58 -15.68 -8.82 2.81
CA ASP A 58 -16.32 -7.85 3.69
C ASP A 58 -15.29 -6.84 4.23
N GLN A 59 -15.64 -5.56 4.16
CA GLN A 59 -14.71 -4.49 4.53
C GLN A 59 -14.43 -4.44 6.03
N PHE A 60 -15.44 -4.73 6.86
CA PHE A 60 -15.35 -4.57 8.31
C PHE A 60 -14.76 -5.81 8.97
N GLU A 61 -15.18 -7.00 8.54
CA GLU A 61 -14.73 -8.28 9.10
C GLU A 61 -13.32 -8.67 8.63
N LEU A 62 -12.96 -8.36 7.38
CA LEU A 62 -11.72 -8.87 6.79
C LEU A 62 -10.76 -7.76 6.35
N LEU A 63 -11.19 -6.80 5.53
CA LEU A 63 -10.25 -5.83 4.95
C LEU A 63 -9.58 -4.94 6.01
N ARG A 64 -10.35 -4.30 6.89
CA ARG A 64 -9.78 -3.44 7.95
C ARG A 64 -8.88 -4.22 8.92
N PRO A 65 -9.28 -5.41 9.42
CA PRO A 65 -8.38 -6.24 10.23
C PRO A 65 -7.13 -6.70 9.49
N LEU A 66 -7.20 -6.94 8.19
CA LEU A 66 -6.07 -7.30 7.34
C LEU A 66 -5.09 -6.13 7.19
N GLU A 67 -5.57 -4.92 6.90
CA GLU A 67 -4.73 -3.71 6.81
C GLU A 67 -3.93 -3.46 8.10
N SER A 68 -4.57 -3.64 9.26
CA SER A 68 -3.90 -3.55 10.57
C SER A 68 -2.80 -4.61 10.77
N LYS A 69 -3.01 -5.82 10.23
CA LYS A 69 -2.03 -6.93 10.29
C LYS A 69 -0.86 -6.69 9.35
N LEU A 70 -1.09 -6.18 8.14
CA LEU A 70 -0.03 -5.88 7.16
C LEU A 70 1.04 -4.96 7.72
N ARG A 71 0.63 -3.93 8.47
CA ARG A 71 1.56 -3.01 9.13
C ARG A 71 2.56 -3.71 10.06
N ARG A 72 2.17 -4.84 10.67
CA ARG A 72 3.03 -5.64 11.57
C ARG A 72 3.78 -6.74 10.84
N ALA A 73 3.14 -7.41 9.87
CA ALA A 73 3.72 -8.52 9.14
C ALA A 73 4.84 -8.08 8.19
N ASP A 74 4.61 -7.00 7.44
CA ASP A 74 5.61 -6.43 6.52
C ASP A 74 5.40 -4.90 6.44
N PRO A 75 6.13 -4.14 7.27
CA PRO A 75 6.05 -2.68 7.28
C PRO A 75 6.38 -2.02 5.95
N ASP A 76 7.26 -2.64 5.14
CA ASP A 76 7.67 -2.06 3.86
C ASP A 76 6.64 -2.33 2.76
N TYR A 77 6.02 -3.51 2.74
CA TYR A 77 4.86 -3.78 1.90
C TYR A 77 3.72 -2.81 2.23
N TYR A 78 3.38 -2.68 3.52
CA TYR A 78 2.33 -1.77 3.99
C TYR A 78 2.62 -0.33 3.56
N LYS A 79 3.85 0.16 3.75
CA LYS A 79 4.27 1.49 3.36
C LYS A 79 4.15 1.73 1.85
N LYS A 80 4.54 0.75 1.03
CA LYS A 80 4.42 0.83 -0.44
C LYS A 80 2.96 0.87 -0.88
N PHE A 81 2.11 0.09 -0.24
CA PHE A 81 0.68 0.06 -0.52
C PHE A 81 0.00 1.37 -0.14
N VAL A 82 0.18 1.83 1.10
CA VAL A 82 -0.48 3.04 1.61
C VAL A 82 0.08 4.31 0.96
N GLY A 83 1.40 4.37 0.73
CA GLY A 83 2.07 5.49 0.08
C GLY A 83 1.75 6.84 0.74
N LEU A 84 1.10 7.74 -0.01
CA LEU A 84 0.70 9.08 0.48
C LEU A 84 -0.39 9.06 1.55
N GLY A 85 -1.05 7.93 1.80
CA GLY A 85 -2.00 7.80 2.90
C GLY A 85 -1.36 7.73 4.29
N LEU A 86 -0.02 7.63 4.39
CA LEU A 86 0.69 7.53 5.65
C LEU A 86 0.63 8.84 6.44
N VAL A 87 0.44 8.72 7.75
CA VAL A 87 0.58 9.84 8.69
C VAL A 87 2.07 10.06 8.93
N ILE A 88 2.54 11.30 8.73
CA ILE A 88 3.93 11.72 8.87
C ILE A 88 4.06 12.89 9.84
N ASP A 89 5.24 12.97 10.44
CA ASP A 89 5.68 14.16 11.14
C ASP A 89 6.24 15.16 10.12
N TYR A 90 5.42 16.15 9.77
CA TYR A 90 5.72 17.18 8.78
C TYR A 90 5.75 18.56 9.47
N PRO A 91 6.78 19.39 9.21
CA PRO A 91 6.94 20.68 9.89
C PRO A 91 5.72 21.60 9.73
N GLY A 92 5.39 22.34 10.79
CA GLY A 92 4.27 23.29 10.81
C GLY A 92 2.93 22.68 11.24
N TYR A 93 2.88 21.39 11.54
CA TYR A 93 1.70 20.73 12.11
C TYR A 93 1.99 20.28 13.54
N SER A 94 1.04 20.56 14.45
CA SER A 94 1.14 20.19 15.87
C SER A 94 0.95 18.70 16.14
N SER A 95 0.39 17.97 15.17
CA SER A 95 0.19 16.53 15.19
C SER A 95 0.58 15.93 13.84
N GLY A 96 0.77 14.61 13.79
CA GLY A 96 1.00 13.91 12.53
C GLY A 96 -0.08 14.21 11.50
N ILE A 97 0.33 14.34 10.23
CA ILE A 97 -0.55 14.67 9.11
C ILE A 97 -0.45 13.64 7.99
N VAL A 98 -1.56 13.38 7.29
CA VAL A 98 -1.56 12.50 6.11
C VAL A 98 -0.67 13.11 5.01
N ALA A 99 0.34 12.36 4.55
CA ALA A 99 1.36 12.83 3.60
C ALA A 99 0.80 13.37 2.29
N LYS A 100 -0.39 12.90 1.87
CA LYS A 100 -1.14 13.45 0.72
C LYS A 100 -1.37 14.96 0.84
N ILE A 101 -1.64 15.47 2.04
CA ILE A 101 -1.97 16.89 2.25
C ILE A 101 -0.79 17.81 1.89
N PRO A 102 0.40 17.67 2.51
CA PRO A 102 1.55 18.50 2.12
C PRO A 102 2.03 18.19 0.69
N PHE A 103 1.92 16.94 0.21
CA PHE A 103 2.24 16.60 -1.18
C PHE A 103 1.40 17.42 -2.20
N GLU A 104 0.12 17.66 -1.91
CA GLU A 104 -0.79 18.39 -2.80
C GLU A 104 -0.71 19.91 -2.61
N ASN A 105 -0.68 20.37 -1.35
CA ASN A 105 -0.84 21.79 -1.00
C ASN A 105 0.49 22.54 -0.86
N ASP A 106 1.58 21.86 -0.51
CA ASP A 106 2.93 22.42 -0.43
C ASP A 106 3.96 21.48 -1.10
N PRO A 107 3.89 21.29 -2.43
CA PRO A 107 4.77 20.35 -3.11
C PRO A 107 6.25 20.71 -3.00
N VAL A 108 6.58 22.01 -2.90
CA VAL A 108 7.97 22.47 -2.75
C VAL A 108 8.49 22.16 -1.35
N GLY A 109 7.75 22.48 -0.29
CA GLY A 109 8.11 22.11 1.07
C GLY A 109 8.12 20.59 1.27
N PHE A 110 7.14 19.88 0.74
CA PHE A 110 7.09 18.42 0.77
C PHE A 110 8.31 17.81 0.08
N TYR A 111 8.70 18.29 -1.09
CA TYR A 111 9.92 17.84 -1.75
C TYR A 111 11.18 18.11 -0.91
N LYS A 112 11.30 19.29 -0.28
CA LYS A 112 12.42 19.57 0.62
C LYS A 112 12.47 18.57 1.77
N TRP A 113 11.35 18.36 2.46
CA TRP A 113 11.26 17.42 3.58
C TRP A 113 11.53 15.98 3.15
N TRP A 114 10.88 15.51 2.08
CA TRP A 114 10.92 14.12 1.63
C TRP A 114 12.27 13.78 1.00
N ARG A 115 12.73 14.59 0.04
CA ARG A 115 13.89 14.28 -0.81
C ARG A 115 15.19 14.83 -0.26
N LYS A 116 15.22 16.12 0.12
CA LYS A 116 16.44 16.74 0.66
C LYS A 116 16.65 16.40 2.13
N GLY A 117 15.55 16.30 2.90
CA GLY A 117 15.55 15.86 4.30
C GLY A 117 15.73 14.36 4.49
N LYS A 118 15.94 13.59 3.41
CA LYS A 118 16.18 12.14 3.43
C LYS A 118 15.06 11.32 4.11
N ASN A 119 13.82 11.77 3.97
CA ASN A 119 12.64 11.12 4.55
C ASN A 119 11.97 10.14 3.56
N GLU A 120 12.65 9.68 2.51
CA GLU A 120 12.05 8.74 1.53
C GLU A 120 11.62 7.41 2.15
N HIS A 121 12.30 6.99 3.22
CA HIS A 121 11.96 5.79 3.98
C HIS A 121 10.66 5.93 4.79
N LYS A 122 10.17 7.16 5.03
CA LYS A 122 8.92 7.42 5.76
C LYS A 122 7.69 7.36 4.86
N VAL A 123 7.82 7.73 3.58
CA VAL A 123 6.71 7.73 2.62
C VAL A 123 7.18 7.19 1.28
N TYR A 124 6.55 6.09 0.85
CA TYR A 124 6.77 5.59 -0.49
C TYR A 124 6.00 6.42 -1.52
N LEU A 125 6.69 6.85 -2.58
CA LEU A 125 6.08 7.41 -3.78
C LEU A 125 6.27 6.44 -4.94
N SER A 126 5.18 6.09 -5.62
CA SER A 126 5.24 5.38 -6.90
C SER A 126 5.92 6.24 -7.96
N LEU A 127 6.31 5.63 -9.09
CA LEU A 127 6.95 6.35 -10.20
C LEU A 127 6.14 7.58 -10.63
N GLY A 128 4.84 7.39 -10.90
CA GLY A 128 3.95 8.48 -11.31
C GLY A 128 3.86 9.61 -10.26
N ARG A 129 3.85 9.28 -8.97
CA ARG A 129 3.84 10.29 -7.90
C ARG A 129 5.17 11.05 -7.79
N LYS A 130 6.30 10.39 -8.05
CA LYS A 130 7.61 11.06 -8.13
C LYS A 130 7.65 12.04 -9.29
N ILE A 131 7.25 11.61 -10.48
CA ILE A 131 7.16 12.46 -11.68
C ILE A 131 6.27 13.67 -11.38
N GLN A 132 5.07 13.44 -10.84
CA GLN A 132 4.13 14.51 -10.47
C GLN A 132 4.77 15.52 -9.50
N LEU A 133 5.41 15.05 -8.43
CA LEU A 133 6.07 15.92 -7.46
C LEU A 133 7.17 16.74 -8.11
N PHE A 134 8.06 16.08 -8.85
CA PHE A 134 9.23 16.73 -9.44
C PHE A 134 8.82 17.75 -10.51
N GLN A 135 7.83 17.45 -11.34
CA GLN A 135 7.28 18.40 -12.31
C GLN A 135 6.71 19.62 -11.61
N LYS A 136 5.87 19.44 -10.57
CA LYS A 136 5.31 20.55 -9.79
C LYS A 136 6.41 21.42 -9.19
N VAL A 137 7.42 20.82 -8.56
CA VAL A 137 8.53 21.57 -7.95
C VAL A 137 9.34 22.30 -9.01
N ALA A 138 9.65 21.66 -10.15
CA ALA A 138 10.40 22.29 -11.22
C ALA A 138 9.66 23.50 -11.83
N LEU A 139 8.32 23.44 -11.90
CA LEU A 139 7.48 24.54 -12.37
C LEU A 139 7.37 25.68 -11.34
N MET A 140 7.23 25.35 -10.05
CA MET A 140 7.04 26.34 -8.98
C MET A 140 8.33 26.99 -8.52
N ASP A 141 9.40 26.20 -8.34
CA ASP A 141 10.72 26.66 -7.93
C ASP A 141 11.82 25.73 -8.48
N ARG A 142 12.25 26.03 -9.70
CA ARG A 142 13.28 25.27 -10.41
C ARG A 142 14.64 25.25 -9.69
N LYS A 143 14.94 26.23 -8.84
CA LYS A 143 16.21 26.25 -8.08
C LYS A 143 16.18 25.24 -6.94
N MET A 144 14.98 24.84 -6.51
CA MET A 144 14.83 23.90 -5.41
C MET A 144 15.05 22.44 -5.81
N ILE A 145 14.77 22.06 -7.06
CA ILE A 145 14.91 20.67 -7.49
C ILE A 145 16.38 20.28 -7.71
N LEU A 146 16.75 19.08 -7.27
CA LEU A 146 18.08 18.53 -7.46
C LEU A 146 18.33 18.20 -8.94
N LYS A 147 19.57 18.38 -9.42
CA LYS A 147 19.96 18.05 -10.81
C LYS A 147 19.57 16.62 -11.21
N LYS A 148 19.85 15.63 -10.34
CA LYS A 148 19.48 14.23 -10.58
C LYS A 148 17.96 13.99 -10.74
N ASP A 149 17.14 14.79 -10.07
CA ASP A 149 15.68 14.65 -10.13
C ASP A 149 15.12 15.38 -11.36
N LEU A 150 15.80 16.43 -11.84
CA LEU A 150 15.56 17.02 -13.17
C LEU A 150 15.96 16.05 -14.30
N ASP A 151 17.10 15.39 -14.17
CA ASP A 151 17.54 14.41 -15.16
C ASP A 151 16.60 13.19 -15.17
N PHE A 152 16.09 12.78 -14.01
CA PHE A 152 15.02 11.78 -13.90
C PHE A 152 13.76 12.17 -14.69
N LEU A 153 13.36 13.45 -14.65
CA LEU A 153 12.22 13.96 -15.43
C LEU A 153 12.48 14.02 -16.94
N ARG A 154 13.73 14.03 -17.39
CA ARG A 154 14.07 14.01 -18.82
C ARG A 154 14.08 12.60 -19.38
N ALA A 155 14.27 11.61 -18.51
CA ALA A 155 14.32 10.19 -18.86
C ALA A 155 12.94 9.52 -18.90
N HIS A 156 11.88 10.22 -18.52
CA HIS A 156 10.49 9.74 -18.47
C HIS A 156 9.56 10.81 -19.04
#